data_AF-W9GCH9-F1
#
_entry.id   AF-W9GCH9-F1
#
_cell.length_a   1.000
_cell.length_b   1.000
_cell.length_c   1.000
_cell.angle_alpha   90.00
_cell.angle_beta   90.00
_cell.angle_gamma   90.00
#
_symmetry.space_group_name_H-M   'P 1'
#
loop_
_entity.id
_entity.type
_entity.pdbx_description
1 polymer ?
#
loop_
_entity_poly.entity_id
_entity_poly.type
_entity_poly.pdbx_seq_one_letter_code
_entity_poly.pdbx_strand_id
1 'polypeptide(L)'
;MNTDAPARAPRSPARRHLVRRAAVAVAVAPLVALAACSGEAPITATTATTPAATGGATDTTSGSTGATGSATTGTTPAPSPTTLATKGAIKDDVLGHVITPTKVVVNLPWPDNHPVAEEHFELVGVQVKVQAGSRYSADVTPDMFTLKTSTPDAVPATNEFKGALGKELGKVARGKTGTGWLIFKVEKGSTSTLELRFNRPAYDVKTTDKSIKAKTFSLKLTP
;
A
#
# COMPACT_ATOMS: atom_id res chain seq x y z
N MET A 1 62.05 -37.24 21.42
CA MET A 1 62.38 -37.20 22.86
C MET A 1 62.65 -35.76 23.23
N ASN A 2 62.22 -35.37 24.42
CA ASN A 2 62.02 -34.02 24.98
C ASN A 2 60.65 -33.40 24.69
N THR A 3 59.91 -32.79 25.62
CA THR A 3 59.49 -33.07 27.01
C THR A 3 58.41 -32.01 27.30
N ASP A 4 57.31 -32.43 27.93
CA ASP A 4 56.23 -31.67 28.59
C ASP A 4 56.45 -30.19 28.97
N ALA A 5 55.43 -29.34 28.78
CA ALA A 5 54.54 -28.81 29.84
C ALA A 5 53.75 -27.53 29.41
N PRO A 6 52.57 -27.23 30.01
CA PRO A 6 51.50 -26.43 29.41
C PRO A 6 51.40 -24.97 29.91
N ALA A 7 50.87 -24.07 29.08
CA ALA A 7 50.50 -22.71 29.49
C ALA A 7 48.98 -22.59 29.75
N ARG A 8 48.65 -22.37 31.02
CA ARG A 8 47.33 -22.18 31.63
C ARG A 8 46.75 -20.79 31.30
N ALA A 9 45.47 -20.75 30.95
CA ALA A 9 44.70 -19.51 30.73
C ALA A 9 44.31 -18.81 32.05
N PRO A 10 44.21 -17.47 32.06
CA PRO A 10 43.35 -16.75 33.00
C PRO A 10 42.01 -16.35 32.36
N ARG A 11 40.92 -16.77 33.00
CA ARG A 11 39.55 -16.25 32.86
C ARG A 11 39.45 -14.90 33.58
N SER A 12 38.71 -13.94 33.02
CA SER A 12 38.25 -12.75 33.75
C SER A 12 37.13 -12.01 32.99
N PRO A 13 36.27 -11.23 33.68
CA PRO A 13 34.90 -11.70 33.94
C PRO A 13 33.80 -10.89 33.25
N ALA A 14 32.60 -11.47 33.28
CA ALA A 14 31.32 -10.85 32.91
C ALA A 14 31.08 -9.52 33.66
N ARG A 15 30.83 -8.44 32.91
CA ARG A 15 30.27 -7.19 33.44
C ARG A 15 28.74 -7.25 33.37
N ARG A 16 28.12 -7.49 34.53
CA ARG A 16 26.73 -7.11 34.81
C ARG A 16 26.74 -5.76 35.54
N HIS A 17 26.13 -4.73 34.96
CA HIS A 17 25.56 -3.60 35.70
C HIS A 17 24.32 -3.13 34.94
N LEU A 18 23.12 -3.44 35.43
CA LEU A 18 22.35 -2.64 36.41
C LEU A 18 21.81 -1.32 35.84
N VAL A 19 20.54 -1.39 35.45
CA VAL A 19 19.45 -0.47 35.80
C VAL A 19 19.79 1.03 35.82
N ARG A 20 19.20 1.78 34.89
CA ARG A 20 18.56 3.06 35.20
C ARG A 20 17.23 3.19 34.48
N ARG A 21 16.15 2.93 35.22
CA ARG A 21 14.83 3.51 34.95
C ARG A 21 14.97 5.02 35.15
N ALA A 22 14.60 5.80 34.17
CA ALA A 22 14.24 7.20 34.34
C ALA A 22 12.82 7.36 33.82
N ALA A 23 11.89 7.43 34.78
CA ALA A 23 10.57 8.05 34.60
C ALA A 23 10.74 9.59 34.64
N VAL A 24 9.62 10.31 34.49
CA VAL A 24 9.44 11.78 34.58
C VAL A 24 9.52 12.44 33.18
N ALA A 25 8.59 13.27 32.70
CA ALA A 25 7.42 13.94 33.28
C ALA A 25 6.33 14.13 32.23
N VAL A 26 5.09 14.13 32.74
CA VAL A 26 3.87 14.66 32.14
C VAL A 26 4.01 16.17 31.93
N ALA A 27 3.66 16.66 30.74
CA ALA A 27 3.32 18.06 30.51
C ALA A 27 1.99 18.11 29.75
N VAL A 28 0.94 18.43 30.51
CA VAL A 28 -0.39 18.84 30.06
C VAL A 28 -0.35 20.35 29.86
N ALA A 29 -0.79 20.86 28.70
CA ALA A 29 -1.45 22.17 28.50
C ALA A 29 -1.80 22.34 26.99
N PRO A 30 -2.64 23.31 26.57
CA PRO A 30 -4.08 23.16 26.45
C PRO A 30 -4.62 23.43 25.03
N LEU A 31 -5.93 23.18 24.90
CA LEU A 31 -6.85 23.52 23.81
C LEU A 31 -6.55 24.82 23.06
N VAL A 32 -6.52 24.73 21.73
CA VAL A 32 -6.92 25.83 20.84
C VAL A 32 -8.09 25.32 20.00
N ALA A 33 -9.29 25.69 20.42
CA ALA A 33 -10.46 25.68 19.57
C ALA A 33 -10.32 26.82 18.56
N LEU A 34 -10.36 26.49 17.27
CA LEU A 34 -10.54 27.45 16.18
C LEU A 34 -11.79 27.06 15.41
N ALA A 35 -12.56 28.11 15.18
CA ALA A 35 -13.97 28.11 14.93
C ALA A 35 -14.34 27.56 13.55
N ALA A 36 -15.60 27.14 13.48
CA ALA A 36 -16.37 26.93 12.28
C ALA A 36 -16.15 28.05 11.25
N CYS A 37 -15.90 27.66 10.01
CA CYS A 37 -16.30 28.45 8.87
C CYS A 37 -17.28 27.61 8.06
N SER A 38 -18.55 27.77 8.42
CA SER A 38 -19.69 27.41 7.60
C SER A 38 -19.61 28.18 6.28
N GLY A 39 -19.54 27.46 5.17
CA GLY A 39 -19.69 27.99 3.82
C GLY A 39 -20.83 27.27 3.12
N GLU A 40 -22.06 27.51 3.59
CA GLU A 40 -23.30 27.11 2.92
C GLU A 40 -23.51 28.07 1.74
N ALA A 41 -23.42 27.57 0.51
CA ALA A 41 -23.83 28.30 -0.69
C ALA A 41 -25.18 27.73 -1.16
N PRO A 42 -26.26 28.53 -1.20
CA PRO A 42 -27.53 28.09 -1.75
C PRO A 42 -27.54 28.11 -3.29
N ILE A 43 -27.99 27.00 -3.86
CA ILE A 43 -28.97 26.82 -4.95
C ILE A 43 -28.90 27.82 -6.13
N THR A 44 -28.65 27.29 -7.33
CA THR A 44 -29.26 27.82 -8.56
C THR A 44 -29.90 26.67 -9.31
N ALA A 45 -31.20 26.47 -9.07
CA ALA A 45 -32.07 25.71 -9.93
C ALA A 45 -32.25 26.50 -11.23
N THR A 46 -31.87 25.91 -12.37
CA THR A 46 -32.28 26.42 -13.68
C THR A 46 -33.37 25.51 -14.21
N THR A 47 -34.59 26.03 -14.14
CA THR A 47 -35.80 25.47 -14.74
C THR A 47 -35.91 25.95 -16.20
N ALA A 48 -36.59 25.13 -17.01
CA ALA A 48 -37.10 25.38 -18.37
C ALA A 48 -36.04 25.38 -19.48
N THR A 49 -36.18 24.58 -20.55
CA THR A 49 -37.29 24.76 -21.50
C THR A 49 -37.54 23.49 -22.32
N THR A 50 -38.80 23.04 -22.35
CA THR A 50 -39.40 22.10 -23.29
C THR A 50 -39.60 22.75 -24.66
N PRO A 51 -39.39 22.04 -25.78
CA PRO A 51 -40.49 21.86 -26.74
C PRO A 51 -40.60 20.38 -27.16
N ALA A 52 -41.74 19.73 -26.97
CA ALA A 52 -42.93 19.74 -27.83
C ALA A 52 -42.89 18.60 -28.87
N ALA A 53 -43.95 17.81 -28.79
CA ALA A 53 -44.14 16.52 -29.42
C ALA A 53 -44.44 16.59 -30.94
N THR A 54 -44.12 15.49 -31.63
CA THR A 54 -44.82 14.95 -32.80
C THR A 54 -44.42 13.47 -32.81
N GLY A 55 -45.27 12.46 -32.61
CA GLY A 55 -46.55 12.22 -33.24
C GLY A 55 -46.34 11.16 -34.34
N GLY A 56 -46.68 9.89 -34.08
CA GLY A 56 -46.61 8.83 -35.09
C GLY A 56 -46.66 7.42 -34.52
N ALA A 57 -47.87 6.90 -34.32
CA ALA A 57 -48.16 5.50 -34.00
C ALA A 57 -47.91 4.59 -35.21
N THR A 58 -47.56 3.31 -35.00
CA THR A 58 -48.18 2.14 -35.65
C THR A 58 -47.79 0.87 -34.90
N ASP A 59 -48.80 0.04 -34.58
CA ASP A 59 -48.73 -1.34 -34.11
C ASP A 59 -47.84 -2.24 -34.96
N THR A 60 -47.23 -3.27 -34.35
CA THR A 60 -47.32 -4.66 -34.83
C THR A 60 -46.92 -5.63 -33.71
N THR A 61 -47.91 -6.39 -33.28
CA THR A 61 -47.81 -7.61 -32.48
C THR A 61 -47.12 -8.71 -33.28
N SER A 62 -46.09 -9.35 -32.72
CA SER A 62 -45.72 -10.73 -33.07
C SER A 62 -45.04 -11.38 -31.88
N GLY A 63 -45.76 -12.34 -31.29
CA GLY A 63 -45.25 -13.20 -30.25
C GLY A 63 -44.14 -14.10 -30.79
N SER A 64 -43.07 -14.22 -30.02
CA SER A 64 -42.11 -15.31 -30.12
C SER A 64 -41.92 -15.87 -28.72
N THR A 65 -42.65 -16.94 -28.43
CA THR A 65 -42.44 -17.82 -27.27
C THR A 65 -41.13 -18.57 -27.51
N GLY A 66 -40.00 -17.92 -27.23
CA GLY A 66 -38.67 -18.51 -27.25
C GLY A 66 -38.37 -19.14 -25.89
N ALA A 67 -38.09 -20.44 -25.90
CA ALA A 67 -37.83 -21.27 -24.74
C ALA A 67 -36.89 -20.61 -23.71
N THR A 68 -37.34 -20.56 -22.45
CA THR A 68 -36.51 -20.28 -21.27
C THR A 68 -35.51 -21.41 -21.10
N GLY A 69 -34.43 -21.36 -21.87
CA GLY A 69 -33.22 -22.13 -21.58
C GLY A 69 -32.66 -21.61 -20.27
N SER A 70 -32.85 -22.37 -19.20
CA SER A 70 -32.20 -22.13 -17.92
C SER A 70 -30.70 -22.24 -18.15
N ALA A 71 -30.05 -21.11 -18.42
CA ALA A 71 -28.61 -21.03 -18.50
C ALA A 71 -28.09 -21.33 -17.09
N THR A 72 -27.60 -22.55 -16.90
CA THR A 72 -26.73 -22.88 -15.79
C THR A 72 -25.49 -21.99 -15.95
N THR A 73 -25.48 -20.87 -15.25
CA THR A 73 -24.28 -20.09 -15.00
C THR A 73 -23.30 -21.02 -14.31
N GLY A 74 -22.38 -21.60 -15.09
CA GLY A 74 -21.26 -22.34 -14.56
C GLY A 74 -20.47 -21.41 -13.67
N THR A 75 -20.61 -21.58 -12.36
CA THR A 75 -19.82 -20.87 -11.36
C THR A 75 -18.39 -21.36 -11.52
N THR A 76 -17.60 -20.66 -12.32
CA THR A 76 -16.16 -20.88 -12.36
C THR A 76 -15.64 -20.58 -10.96
N PRO A 77 -14.97 -21.53 -10.28
CA PRO A 77 -14.48 -21.30 -8.93
C PRO A 77 -13.53 -20.10 -8.91
N ALA A 78 -13.67 -19.25 -7.89
CA ALA A 78 -12.80 -18.09 -7.72
C ALA A 78 -11.34 -18.54 -7.63
N PRO A 79 -10.40 -17.83 -8.30
CA PRO A 79 -9.00 -18.21 -8.28
C PRO A 79 -8.46 -18.18 -6.85
N SER A 80 -7.69 -19.20 -6.48
CA SER A 80 -7.05 -19.27 -5.16
C SER A 80 -5.85 -18.33 -5.07
N PRO A 81 -5.60 -17.71 -3.90
CA PRO A 81 -4.48 -16.80 -3.73
C PRO A 81 -3.15 -17.50 -3.97
N THR A 82 -2.30 -16.87 -4.78
CA THR A 82 -0.98 -17.38 -5.15
C THR A 82 0.10 -16.52 -4.50
N THR A 83 0.98 -17.15 -3.71
CA THR A 83 2.09 -16.44 -3.05
C THR A 83 3.39 -16.63 -3.83
N LEU A 84 4.04 -15.52 -4.16
CA LEU A 84 5.34 -15.45 -4.80
C LEU A 84 6.36 -14.89 -3.80
N ALA A 85 7.53 -15.53 -3.72
CA ALA A 85 8.67 -14.94 -3.03
C ALA A 85 9.23 -13.78 -3.86
N THR A 86 9.86 -12.81 -3.22
CA THR A 86 10.51 -11.71 -3.94
C THR A 86 11.96 -11.54 -3.49
N LYS A 87 12.80 -11.09 -4.41
CA LYS A 87 14.21 -10.80 -4.16
C LYS A 87 14.53 -9.35 -4.49
N GLY A 88 15.61 -8.85 -3.89
CA GLY A 88 16.09 -7.49 -4.12
C GLY A 88 15.55 -6.48 -3.10
N ALA A 89 16.01 -5.24 -3.25
CA ALA A 89 15.61 -4.13 -2.42
C ALA A 89 15.71 -2.82 -3.20
N ILE A 90 14.78 -1.91 -2.93
CA ILE A 90 14.89 -0.52 -3.35
C ILE A 90 15.78 0.19 -2.33
N LYS A 91 16.81 0.88 -2.82
CA LYS A 91 17.72 1.69 -2.01
C LYS A 91 17.63 3.15 -2.43
N ASP A 92 17.34 4.02 -1.48
CA ASP A 92 17.49 5.46 -1.64
C ASP A 92 18.74 5.91 -0.90
N ASP A 93 19.85 6.00 -1.61
CA ASP A 93 21.15 6.35 -1.02
C ASP A 93 21.19 7.80 -0.49
N VAL A 94 20.27 8.66 -0.94
CA VAL A 94 20.23 10.06 -0.49
C VAL A 94 19.61 10.13 0.91
N LEU A 95 18.42 9.56 1.10
CA LEU A 95 17.74 9.58 2.39
C LEU A 95 18.15 8.43 3.32
N GLY A 96 18.72 7.36 2.76
CA GLY A 96 19.11 6.13 3.46
C GLY A 96 17.98 5.13 3.66
N HIS A 97 16.88 5.23 2.89
CA HIS A 97 15.78 4.26 2.97
C HIS A 97 16.16 2.95 2.29
N VAL A 98 15.76 1.83 2.90
CA VAL A 98 15.85 0.50 2.30
C VAL A 98 14.49 -0.16 2.39
N ILE A 99 13.93 -0.51 1.22
CA ILE A 99 12.63 -1.19 1.11
C ILE A 99 12.87 -2.57 0.51
N THR A 100 12.52 -3.61 1.25
CA THR A 100 12.68 -5.01 0.84
C THR A 100 11.30 -5.65 0.75
N PRO A 101 10.76 -5.88 -0.45
CA PRO A 101 9.58 -6.75 -0.58
C PRO A 101 9.98 -8.18 -0.19
N THR A 102 9.17 -8.82 0.64
CA THR A 102 9.42 -10.18 1.12
C THR A 102 8.48 -11.21 0.50
N LYS A 103 7.24 -10.81 0.20
CA LYS A 103 6.21 -11.67 -0.38
C LYS A 103 5.30 -10.83 -1.28
N VAL A 104 4.81 -11.45 -2.34
CA VAL A 104 3.72 -10.94 -3.16
C VAL A 104 2.62 -11.99 -3.16
N VAL A 105 1.38 -11.55 -3.02
CA VAL A 105 0.19 -12.40 -3.13
C VAL A 105 -0.68 -11.81 -4.22
N VAL A 106 -1.00 -12.62 -5.22
CA VAL A 106 -1.94 -12.29 -6.31
C VAL A 106 -3.17 -13.18 -6.20
N ASN A 107 -4.23 -12.87 -6.98
CA ASN A 107 -5.50 -13.59 -6.92
C ASN A 107 -6.08 -13.64 -5.50
N LEU A 108 -5.94 -12.55 -4.74
CA LEU A 108 -6.55 -12.46 -3.43
C LEU A 108 -8.07 -12.55 -3.54
N PRO A 109 -8.73 -13.34 -2.67
CA PRO A 109 -10.18 -13.38 -2.64
C PRO A 109 -10.71 -11.99 -2.33
N TRP A 110 -11.73 -11.58 -3.07
CA TRP A 110 -12.38 -10.31 -2.85
C TRP A 110 -13.14 -10.35 -1.52
N PRO A 111 -13.01 -9.34 -0.64
CA PRO A 111 -13.73 -9.36 0.63
C PRO A 111 -15.24 -9.30 0.45
N ASP A 112 -15.96 -10.03 1.31
CA ASP A 112 -17.42 -10.04 1.32
C ASP A 112 -17.99 -8.62 1.45
N ASN A 113 -19.13 -8.35 0.81
CA ASN A 113 -19.82 -7.05 0.78
C ASN A 113 -19.10 -5.92 0.00
N HIS A 114 -18.12 -6.24 -0.85
CA HIS A 114 -17.48 -5.28 -1.76
C HIS A 114 -17.69 -5.57 -3.28
N PRO A 115 -18.87 -5.99 -3.76
CA PRO A 115 -19.01 -6.65 -5.06
C PRO A 115 -18.74 -5.78 -6.30
N VAL A 116 -18.86 -4.45 -6.20
CA VAL A 116 -18.94 -3.54 -7.35
C VAL A 116 -17.68 -3.55 -8.24
N ALA A 117 -16.57 -4.12 -7.77
CA ALA A 117 -15.28 -4.08 -8.46
C ALA A 117 -14.63 -5.45 -8.74
N GLU A 118 -15.16 -6.57 -8.23
CA GLU A 118 -14.51 -7.90 -8.40
C GLU A 118 -14.47 -8.39 -9.87
N GLU A 119 -15.43 -7.96 -10.67
CA GLU A 119 -15.52 -8.34 -12.09
C GLU A 119 -14.38 -7.73 -12.91
N HIS A 120 -13.96 -6.50 -12.56
CA HIS A 120 -12.99 -5.71 -13.31
C HIS A 120 -11.60 -5.64 -12.66
N PHE A 121 -11.52 -5.89 -11.35
CA PHE A 121 -10.31 -5.72 -10.58
C PHE A 121 -9.91 -6.99 -9.85
N GLU A 122 -8.62 -7.10 -9.57
CA GLU A 122 -8.05 -8.09 -8.67
C GLU A 122 -7.23 -7.39 -7.58
N LEU A 123 -7.10 -8.04 -6.42
CA LEU A 123 -6.28 -7.54 -5.33
C LEU A 123 -4.90 -8.15 -5.37
N VAL A 124 -3.89 -7.30 -5.23
CA VAL A 124 -2.48 -7.69 -5.10
C VAL A 124 -1.95 -7.19 -3.77
N GLY A 125 -1.43 -8.11 -2.96
CA GLY A 125 -0.75 -7.80 -1.70
C GLY A 125 0.76 -7.85 -1.86
N VAL A 126 1.48 -6.83 -1.40
CA VAL A 126 2.94 -6.84 -1.32
C VAL A 126 3.36 -6.64 0.12
N GLN A 127 4.00 -7.64 0.72
CA GLN A 127 4.59 -7.51 2.04
C GLN A 127 5.95 -6.84 1.91
N VAL A 128 6.16 -5.76 2.65
CA VAL A 128 7.42 -5.02 2.63
C VAL A 128 8.00 -4.91 4.03
N LYS A 129 9.32 -5.06 4.13
CA LYS A 129 10.13 -4.62 5.26
C LYS A 129 10.80 -3.32 4.86
N VAL A 130 10.52 -2.26 5.60
CA VAL A 130 11.03 -0.92 5.38
C VAL A 130 11.97 -0.53 6.51
N GLN A 131 13.16 -0.08 6.17
CA GLN A 131 14.07 0.60 7.07
C GLN A 131 14.14 2.07 6.64
N ALA A 132 13.61 2.96 7.47
CA ALA A 132 13.70 4.39 7.21
C ALA A 132 15.12 4.88 7.52
N GLY A 133 15.69 5.69 6.63
CA GLY A 133 17.00 6.28 6.84
C GLY A 133 17.04 7.15 8.09
N SER A 134 18.23 7.29 8.67
CA SER A 134 18.45 8.05 9.90
C SER A 134 19.06 9.43 9.64
N ARG A 135 19.54 9.72 8.42
CA ARG A 135 20.28 10.94 8.12
C ARG A 135 19.42 12.20 8.14
N TYR A 136 18.24 12.13 7.54
CA TYR A 136 17.29 13.23 7.43
C TYR A 136 15.98 12.91 8.17
N SER A 137 15.18 13.94 8.47
CA SER A 137 13.84 13.79 9.04
C SER A 137 12.82 13.37 7.98
N ALA A 138 13.08 12.25 7.32
CA ALA A 138 12.20 11.65 6.32
C ALA A 138 11.61 10.34 6.87
N ASP A 139 10.29 10.28 6.87
CA ASP A 139 9.53 9.08 7.20
C ASP A 139 9.12 8.37 5.91
N VAL A 140 8.83 7.08 6.00
CA VAL A 140 8.25 6.30 4.88
C VAL A 140 6.80 6.00 5.19
N THR A 141 5.90 6.36 4.28
CA THR A 141 4.44 6.14 4.43
C THR A 141 3.88 5.34 3.26
N PRO A 142 2.73 4.66 3.43
CA PRO A 142 2.15 3.77 2.40
C PRO A 142 1.81 4.47 1.08
N ASP A 143 1.41 5.73 1.12
CA ASP A 143 1.09 6.58 -0.04
C ASP A 143 2.30 6.86 -0.95
N MET A 144 3.52 6.63 -0.46
CA MET A 144 4.73 6.69 -1.27
C MET A 144 4.88 5.47 -2.18
N PHE A 145 4.03 4.45 -2.06
CA PHE A 145 4.13 3.23 -2.86
C PHE A 145 3.07 3.16 -3.95
N THR A 146 3.53 2.76 -5.13
CA THR A 146 2.66 2.42 -6.26
C THR A 146 3.08 1.06 -6.83
N LEU A 147 2.15 0.36 -7.45
CA LEU A 147 2.40 -0.89 -8.15
C LEU A 147 2.15 -0.66 -9.63
N LYS A 148 3.17 -0.91 -10.44
CA LYS A 148 3.09 -0.89 -11.89
C LYS A 148 2.83 -2.33 -12.37
N THR A 149 1.76 -2.51 -13.11
CA THR A 149 1.42 -3.80 -13.74
C THR A 149 1.68 -3.74 -15.25
N SER A 150 1.10 -4.67 -16.03
CA SER A 150 1.16 -4.61 -17.49
C SER A 150 0.37 -3.43 -18.09
N THR A 151 -0.52 -2.79 -17.33
CA THR A 151 -1.25 -1.58 -17.73
C THR A 151 -0.34 -0.35 -17.74
N PRO A 152 -0.64 0.74 -18.46
CA PRO A 152 0.22 1.93 -18.56
C PRO A 152 0.36 2.71 -17.24
N ASP A 153 -0.63 2.68 -16.36
CA ASP A 153 -0.63 3.47 -15.14
C ASP A 153 -0.11 2.68 -13.93
N ALA A 154 0.48 3.41 -12.99
CA ALA A 154 0.90 2.85 -11.70
C ALA A 154 -0.22 3.09 -10.68
N VAL A 155 -0.59 2.02 -9.97
CA VAL A 155 -1.72 2.03 -9.03
C VAL A 155 -1.22 2.32 -7.61
N PRO A 156 -1.79 3.28 -6.87
CA PRO A 156 -1.40 3.54 -5.49
C PRO A 156 -1.85 2.41 -4.54
N ALA A 157 -1.14 2.27 -3.40
CA ALA A 157 -1.61 1.41 -2.33
C ALA A 157 -2.95 1.93 -1.78
N THR A 158 -3.89 1.02 -1.52
CA THR A 158 -5.21 1.33 -0.96
C THR A 158 -5.36 0.83 0.46
N ASN A 159 -6.18 1.56 1.21
CA ASN A 159 -6.62 1.25 2.57
C ASN A 159 -8.05 0.69 2.60
N GLU A 160 -8.66 0.41 1.44
CA GLU A 160 -10.03 -0.11 1.33
C GLU A 160 -10.17 -1.52 1.94
N PHE A 161 -9.11 -2.33 1.88
CA PHE A 161 -9.16 -3.76 2.20
C PHE A 161 -8.38 -4.11 3.47
N LYS A 162 -8.56 -3.31 4.52
CA LYS A 162 -7.77 -3.45 5.74
C LYS A 162 -7.93 -4.82 6.37
N GLY A 163 -6.80 -5.41 6.74
CA GLY A 163 -6.78 -6.71 7.42
C GLY A 163 -6.87 -7.93 6.50
N ALA A 164 -7.07 -7.77 5.18
CA ALA A 164 -7.17 -8.90 4.24
C ALA A 164 -5.95 -9.85 4.27
N LEU A 165 -4.77 -9.33 4.62
CA LEU A 165 -3.50 -10.08 4.71
C LEU A 165 -2.83 -9.98 6.09
N GLY A 166 -3.54 -9.41 7.07
CA GLY A 166 -3.00 -9.08 8.40
C GLY A 166 -2.49 -7.64 8.48
N LYS A 167 -1.36 -7.44 9.20
CA LYS A 167 -0.89 -6.10 9.58
C LYS A 167 -0.46 -5.27 8.36
N GLU A 168 -1.10 -4.13 8.18
CA GLU A 168 -0.77 -3.13 7.15
C GLU A 168 0.56 -2.45 7.44
N LEU A 169 1.21 -1.96 6.38
CA LEU A 169 2.30 -1.04 6.54
C LEU A 169 1.74 0.28 7.09
N GLY A 170 2.18 0.66 8.29
CA GLY A 170 1.96 2.01 8.81
C GLY A 170 3.10 2.95 8.43
N LYS A 171 3.02 4.19 8.89
CA LYS A 171 4.14 5.14 8.85
C LYS A 171 5.37 4.54 9.56
N VAL A 172 6.50 4.48 8.86
CA VAL A 172 7.79 4.08 9.42
C VAL A 172 8.61 5.34 9.65
N ALA A 173 8.71 5.72 10.92
CA ALA A 173 9.42 6.93 11.32
C ALA A 173 10.93 6.84 11.03
N ARG A 174 11.59 7.99 10.87
CA ARG A 174 13.05 8.13 10.73
C ARG A 174 13.83 7.17 11.62
N GLY A 175 14.78 6.45 11.02
CA GLY A 175 15.67 5.53 11.72
C GLY A 175 14.98 4.31 12.35
N LYS A 176 13.71 4.07 12.04
CA LYS A 176 12.97 2.88 12.47
C LYS A 176 12.83 1.89 11.34
N THR A 177 12.49 0.67 11.74
CA THR A 177 12.14 -0.42 10.83
C THR A 177 10.67 -0.77 11.05
N GLY A 178 9.94 -0.97 9.97
CA GLY A 178 8.57 -1.43 9.97
C GLY A 178 8.36 -2.55 8.95
N THR A 179 7.43 -3.43 9.25
CA THR A 179 6.97 -4.45 8.31
C THR A 179 5.44 -4.39 8.25
N GLY A 180 4.91 -4.57 7.05
CA GLY A 180 3.48 -4.68 6.83
C GLY A 180 3.14 -4.93 5.37
N TRP A 181 1.85 -5.12 5.11
CA TRP A 181 1.30 -5.30 3.78
C TRP A 181 0.89 -3.97 3.16
N LEU A 182 1.14 -3.85 1.86
CA LEU A 182 0.54 -2.89 0.96
C LEU A 182 -0.45 -3.65 0.07
N ILE A 183 -1.67 -3.13 -0.10
CA ILE A 183 -2.69 -3.75 -0.95
C ILE A 183 -2.94 -2.82 -2.14
N PHE A 184 -3.06 -3.39 -3.33
CA PHE A 184 -3.30 -2.68 -4.57
C PHE A 184 -4.53 -3.28 -5.25
N LYS A 185 -5.40 -2.40 -5.75
CA LYS A 185 -6.56 -2.76 -6.57
C LYS A 185 -6.19 -2.56 -8.04
N VAL A 186 -5.85 -3.63 -8.73
CA VAL A 186 -5.34 -3.57 -10.11
C VAL A 186 -6.35 -4.16 -11.08
N GLU A 187 -6.25 -3.82 -12.36
CA GLU A 187 -7.10 -4.43 -13.39
C GLU A 187 -6.88 -5.94 -13.45
N LYS A 188 -7.99 -6.68 -13.56
CA LYS A 188 -7.98 -8.13 -13.58
C LYS A 188 -7.18 -8.67 -14.77
N GLY A 189 -6.23 -9.56 -14.51
CA GLY A 189 -5.37 -10.15 -15.54
C GLY A 189 -4.15 -9.30 -15.90
N SER A 190 -3.92 -8.17 -15.20
CA SER A 190 -2.74 -7.33 -15.43
C SER A 190 -1.50 -7.78 -14.65
N THR A 191 -1.62 -8.80 -13.80
CA THR A 191 -0.57 -9.30 -12.89
C THR A 191 0.55 -10.11 -13.54
N SER A 192 0.60 -10.21 -14.88
CA SER A 192 1.67 -10.91 -15.61
C SER A 192 3.06 -10.27 -15.43
N THR A 193 3.10 -8.96 -15.14
CA THR A 193 4.30 -8.24 -14.75
C THR A 193 3.98 -7.37 -13.55
N LEU A 194 4.85 -7.38 -12.54
CA LEU A 194 4.69 -6.56 -11.34
C LEU A 194 5.97 -5.81 -11.03
N GLU A 195 5.87 -4.50 -10.80
CA GLU A 195 6.97 -3.64 -10.39
C GLU A 195 6.53 -2.77 -9.22
N LEU A 196 7.14 -2.97 -8.05
CA LEU A 196 6.94 -2.10 -6.90
C LEU A 196 7.71 -0.81 -7.12
N ARG A 197 7.03 0.31 -6.94
CA ARG A 197 7.62 1.65 -7.03
C ARG A 197 7.55 2.36 -5.69
N PHE A 198 8.68 2.94 -5.30
CA PHE A 198 8.78 3.86 -4.18
C PHE A 198 8.98 5.28 -4.72
N ASN A 199 8.03 6.16 -4.45
CA ASN A 199 7.99 7.55 -4.89
C ASN A 199 8.45 8.45 -3.73
N ARG A 200 9.74 8.77 -3.73
CA ARG A 200 10.30 9.72 -2.78
C ARG A 200 9.81 11.14 -3.14
N PRO A 201 9.14 11.86 -2.23
CA PRO A 201 8.78 13.25 -2.48
C PRO A 201 10.02 14.17 -2.46
N ALA A 202 9.85 15.43 -2.85
CA ALA A 202 10.90 16.41 -2.67
C ALA A 202 11.04 16.79 -1.18
N TYR A 203 12.26 17.08 -0.73
CA TYR A 203 12.55 17.53 0.63
C TYR A 203 13.51 18.71 0.61
N ASP A 204 13.20 19.76 1.36
CA ASP A 204 14.13 20.84 1.63
C ASP A 204 14.73 20.69 3.02
N VAL A 205 16.06 20.54 3.07
CA VAL A 205 16.80 20.32 4.30
C VAL A 205 17.22 21.68 4.88
N LYS A 206 16.38 22.22 5.77
CA LYS A 206 16.55 23.53 6.41
C LYS A 206 17.92 23.75 7.08
N THR A 207 18.58 22.69 7.55
CA THR A 207 19.87 22.81 8.25
C THR A 207 21.07 22.92 7.32
N THR A 208 20.92 22.63 6.02
CA THR A 208 22.02 22.62 5.06
C THR A 208 21.71 23.36 3.76
N ASP A 209 20.51 23.96 3.67
CA ASP A 209 19.95 24.58 2.46
C ASP A 209 20.04 23.69 1.21
N LYS A 210 20.03 22.37 1.42
CA LYS A 210 20.05 21.37 0.35
C LYS A 210 18.63 20.98 0.00
N SER A 211 18.31 21.05 -1.29
CA SER A 211 17.07 20.50 -1.83
C SER A 211 17.31 19.09 -2.39
N ILE A 212 16.52 18.14 -1.92
CA ILE A 212 16.49 16.75 -2.38
C ILE A 212 15.28 16.62 -3.29
N LYS A 213 15.52 16.38 -4.58
CA LYS A 213 14.45 16.27 -5.59
C LYS A 213 13.61 15.01 -5.38
N ALA A 214 12.35 15.07 -5.80
CA ALA A 214 11.51 13.88 -5.92
C ALA A 214 12.16 12.85 -6.84
N LYS A 215 11.97 11.56 -6.55
CA LYS A 215 12.50 10.47 -7.37
C LYS A 215 11.68 9.20 -7.18
N THR A 216 11.34 8.56 -8.28
CA THR A 216 10.76 7.22 -8.28
C THR A 216 11.87 6.18 -8.39
N PHE A 217 11.77 5.16 -7.56
CA PHE A 217 12.61 3.97 -7.61
C PHE A 217 11.74 2.76 -7.92
N SER A 218 12.22 1.88 -8.77
CA SER A 218 11.48 0.72 -9.25
C SER A 218 12.19 -0.58 -8.91
N LEU A 219 11.42 -1.61 -8.57
CA LEU A 219 11.90 -2.97 -8.41
C LEU A 219 10.90 -3.94 -9.02
N LYS A 220 11.34 -4.69 -10.03
CA LYS A 220 10.55 -5.80 -10.59
C LYS A 220 10.37 -6.88 -9.53
N LEU A 221 9.13 -7.30 -9.35
CA LEU A 221 8.75 -8.38 -8.43
C LEU A 221 8.71 -9.67 -9.24
N THR A 222 9.86 -10.33 -9.33
CA THR A 222 9.95 -11.67 -9.92
C THR A 222 9.87 -12.72 -8.80
N PRO A 223 9.17 -13.85 -9.04
CA PRO A 223 9.35 -15.03 -8.20
C PRO A 223 10.81 -15.51 -8.12
#